data_AF-A0A1F6AWL0-F1
#
_entry.id   AF-A0A1F6AWL0-F1
#
_cell.length_a   1.000
_cell.length_b   1.000
_cell.length_c   1.000
_cell.angle_alpha   90.00
_cell.angle_beta   90.00
_cell.angle_gamma   90.00
#
_symmetry.space_group_name_H-M   'P 1'
#
loop_
_entity.id
_entity.type
_entity.pdbx_description
1 polymer ?
#
loop_
_entity_poly.entity_id
_entity_poly.type
_entity_poly.pdbx_seq_one_letter_code
_entity_poly.pdbx_strand_id
1 'polypeptide(L)'
;MDQLTEVTPEVAFSGIRVNLRKVNAAYYICELADTLLPDHLQHPDIFHLLARTLAELNKSEEIHFLRMTEIFALCLLGRLGYLPEDSSRIDAVDDYIERIIEKRLKTPRLLTKLLA
;
A
#
# COMPACT_ATOMS: atom_id res chain seq x y z
N MET A 1 -18.68 16.62 8.44
CA MET A 1 -18.63 15.22 8.02
C MET A 1 -19.65 15.10 6.91
N ASP A 2 -19.21 14.80 5.70
CA ASP A 2 -20.08 14.80 4.53
C ASP A 2 -21.04 13.60 4.58
N GLN A 3 -22.26 13.80 4.09
CA GLN A 3 -23.27 12.73 4.06
C GLN A 3 -23.16 11.98 2.74
N LEU A 4 -22.97 10.67 2.84
CA LEU A 4 -22.96 9.75 1.70
C LEU A 4 -24.40 9.33 1.39
N THR A 5 -24.91 9.69 0.21
CA THR A 5 -26.32 9.44 -0.16
C THR A 5 -26.54 8.09 -0.83
N GLU A 6 -25.60 7.66 -1.69
CA GLU A 6 -25.68 6.41 -2.44
C GLU A 6 -24.28 5.84 -2.66
N VAL A 7 -24.18 4.51 -2.67
CA VAL A 7 -22.93 3.78 -2.94
C VAL A 7 -23.24 2.57 -3.80
N THR A 8 -22.58 2.48 -4.95
CA THR A 8 -22.63 1.31 -5.82
C THR A 8 -21.22 0.76 -5.98
N PRO A 9 -20.99 -0.54 -5.69
CA PRO A 9 -19.68 -1.14 -5.93
C PRO A 9 -19.46 -1.32 -7.43
N GLU A 10 -18.47 -0.60 -7.97
CA GLU A 10 -18.04 -0.76 -9.38
C GLU A 10 -17.16 -2.01 -9.56
N VAL A 11 -16.18 -2.21 -8.68
CA VAL A 11 -15.21 -3.31 -8.76
C VAL A 11 -14.99 -3.91 -7.38
N ALA A 12 -15.15 -5.23 -7.28
CA ALA A 12 -14.88 -5.98 -6.06
C ALA A 12 -13.60 -6.81 -6.19
N PHE A 13 -12.65 -6.61 -5.28
CA PHE A 13 -11.44 -7.43 -5.16
C PHE A 13 -11.65 -8.62 -4.22
N SER A 14 -12.62 -9.49 -4.54
CA SER A 14 -13.02 -10.63 -3.70
C SER A 14 -11.91 -11.67 -3.48
N GLY A 15 -11.02 -11.83 -4.47
CA GLY A 15 -9.85 -12.71 -4.42
C GLY A 15 -8.75 -12.25 -3.45
N ILE A 16 -8.85 -11.06 -2.85
CA ILE A 16 -8.00 -10.67 -1.72
C ILE A 16 -8.47 -11.39 -0.45
N ARG A 17 -9.78 -11.48 -0.21
CA ARG A 17 -10.36 -11.97 1.05
C ARG A 17 -10.19 -13.47 1.27
N VAL A 18 -9.91 -14.22 0.21
CA VAL A 18 -9.72 -15.69 0.27
C VAL A 18 -8.35 -16.09 0.83
N ASN A 19 -7.44 -15.13 1.02
CA ASN A 19 -6.08 -15.40 1.46
C ASN A 19 -5.62 -14.36 2.49
N LEU A 20 -5.28 -14.81 3.71
CA LEU A 20 -4.89 -13.89 4.79
C LEU A 20 -3.63 -13.08 4.46
N ARG A 21 -2.68 -13.65 3.71
CA ARG A 21 -1.47 -12.93 3.26
C ARG A 21 -1.84 -11.81 2.29
N LYS A 22 -2.78 -12.04 1.35
CA LYS A 22 -3.32 -10.97 0.49
C LYS A 22 -4.03 -9.88 1.30
N VAL A 23 -4.84 -10.27 2.28
CA VAL A 23 -5.51 -9.32 3.17
C VAL A 23 -4.49 -8.44 3.88
N ASN A 24 -3.44 -9.02 4.46
CA ASN A 24 -2.38 -8.27 5.12
C ASN A 24 -1.65 -7.32 4.15
N ALA A 25 -1.31 -7.78 2.93
CA ALA A 25 -0.70 -6.93 1.91
C ALA A 25 -1.60 -5.75 1.51
N ALA A 26 -2.91 -6.00 1.34
CA ALA A 26 -3.87 -4.95 1.01
C ALA A 26 -3.99 -3.92 2.13
N TYR A 27 -4.05 -4.34 3.40
CA TYR A 27 -4.07 -3.42 4.55
C TYR A 27 -2.81 -2.56 4.60
N TYR A 28 -1.64 -3.17 4.38
CA TYR A 28 -0.38 -2.43 4.33
C TYR A 28 -0.39 -1.37 3.21
N ILE A 29 -0.80 -1.75 1.99
CA ILE A 29 -0.92 -0.83 0.85
C ILE A 29 -1.87 0.33 1.17
N CYS A 30 -3.04 0.05 1.74
CA CYS A 30 -4.01 1.08 2.13
C CYS A 30 -3.50 1.98 3.24
N GLU A 31 -2.82 1.44 4.25
CA GLU A 31 -2.24 2.23 5.33
C GLU A 31 -1.18 3.21 4.81
N LEU A 32 -0.32 2.77 3.89
CA LEU A 32 0.66 3.67 3.28
C LEU A 32 -0.01 4.84 2.56
N ALA A 33 -1.06 4.57 1.78
CA ALA A 33 -1.81 5.61 1.10
C ALA A 33 -2.50 6.57 2.11
N ASP A 34 -3.16 6.02 3.12
CA ASP A 34 -3.85 6.79 4.18
C ASP A 34 -2.89 7.65 5.01
N THR A 35 -1.66 7.17 5.21
CA THR A 35 -0.71 7.82 6.11
C THR A 35 0.21 8.83 5.42
N LEU A 36 0.56 8.60 4.15
CA LEU A 36 1.50 9.44 3.40
C LEU A 36 0.81 10.50 2.55
N LEU A 37 -0.46 10.31 2.19
CA LEU A 37 -1.19 11.30 1.39
C LEU A 37 -1.78 12.38 2.28
N PRO A 38 -1.67 13.66 1.89
CA PRO A 38 -2.37 14.74 2.57
C PRO A 38 -3.87 14.67 2.29
N ASP A 39 -4.68 15.06 3.28
CA ASP A 39 -6.12 15.17 3.12
C ASP A 39 -6.49 16.21 2.05
N HIS A 40 -7.60 15.97 1.35
CA HIS A 40 -8.22 16.89 0.38
C HIS A 40 -7.38 17.25 -0.86
N LEU A 41 -6.22 16.64 -1.07
CA LEU A 41 -5.43 16.82 -2.28
C LEU A 41 -5.68 15.67 -3.28
N GLN A 42 -5.88 16.03 -4.55
CA GLN A 42 -6.06 15.04 -5.60
C GLN A 42 -4.71 14.51 -6.08
N HIS A 43 -4.57 13.18 -6.04
CA HIS A 43 -3.44 12.46 -6.65
C HIS A 43 -3.95 11.35 -7.59
N PRO A 44 -4.44 11.69 -8.80
CA PRO A 44 -5.02 10.71 -9.72
C PRO A 44 -4.04 9.59 -10.08
N ASP A 45 -2.76 9.91 -10.20
CA ASP A 45 -1.69 8.99 -10.55
C ASP A 45 -1.41 7.96 -9.42
N ILE A 46 -1.48 8.40 -8.16
CA ILE A 46 -1.39 7.53 -6.98
C ILE A 46 -2.65 6.68 -6.82
N PHE A 47 -3.83 7.24 -7.11
CA PHE A 47 -5.07 6.47 -7.14
C PHE A 47 -4.98 5.32 -8.16
N HIS A 48 -4.49 5.59 -9.37
CA HIS A 48 -4.28 4.54 -10.38
C HIS A 48 -3.24 3.51 -9.95
N LEU A 49 -2.16 3.94 -9.29
CA LEU A 49 -1.16 3.04 -8.70
C LEU A 49 -1.80 2.10 -7.65
N LEU A 50 -2.62 2.65 -6.75
CA LEU A 50 -3.33 1.90 -5.72
C LEU A 50 -4.31 0.89 -6.34
N ALA A 51 -5.19 1.36 -7.24
CA ALA A 51 -6.19 0.52 -7.89
C ALA A 51 -5.55 -0.63 -8.68
N ARG A 52 -4.48 -0.34 -9.43
CA ARG A 52 -3.73 -1.35 -10.18
C ARG A 52 -3.09 -2.38 -9.23
N THR A 53 -2.42 -1.92 -8.18
CA THR A 53 -1.75 -2.81 -7.22
C THR A 53 -2.76 -3.76 -6.56
N LEU A 54 -3.93 -3.25 -6.15
CA LEU A 54 -5.00 -4.07 -5.58
C LEU A 54 -5.59 -5.05 -6.60
N ALA A 55 -5.75 -4.64 -7.86
CA ALA A 55 -6.23 -5.52 -8.92
C ALA A 55 -5.25 -6.67 -9.23
N GLU A 56 -3.94 -6.41 -9.22
CA GLU A 56 -2.91 -7.44 -9.36
C GLU A 56 -2.90 -8.37 -8.14
N LEU A 57 -2.97 -7.81 -6.93
CA LEU A 57 -2.99 -8.58 -5.69
C LEU A 57 -4.19 -9.53 -5.64
N ASN A 58 -5.34 -9.07 -6.12
CA ASN A 58 -6.56 -9.85 -6.23
C ASN A 58 -6.37 -11.12 -7.06
N LYS A 59 -5.66 -11.02 -8.20
CA LYS A 59 -5.45 -12.12 -9.16
C LYS A 59 -4.22 -12.97 -8.87
N SER A 60 -3.25 -12.46 -8.11
CA SER A 60 -1.95 -13.10 -7.90
C SER A 60 -2.03 -14.40 -7.09
N GLU A 61 -1.12 -15.33 -7.39
CA GLU A 61 -0.84 -16.51 -6.56
C GLU A 61 0.31 -16.19 -5.56
N GLU A 62 0.44 -16.97 -4.48
CA GLU A 62 0.99 -16.54 -3.18
C GLU A 62 2.42 -15.96 -3.13
N ILE A 63 3.22 -16.13 -4.18
CA ILE A 63 4.70 -16.11 -4.07
C ILE A 63 5.27 -14.67 -4.05
N HIS A 64 4.49 -13.63 -4.35
CA HIS A 64 5.05 -12.29 -4.65
C HIS A 64 4.52 -11.12 -3.81
N PHE A 65 3.70 -11.35 -2.78
CA PHE A 65 3.03 -10.26 -2.05
C PHE A 65 4.01 -9.27 -1.40
N LEU A 66 5.09 -9.75 -0.78
CA LEU A 66 6.10 -8.88 -0.14
C LEU A 66 6.76 -7.93 -1.16
N ARG A 67 7.16 -8.48 -2.31
CA ARG A 67 7.73 -7.69 -3.41
C ARG A 67 6.72 -6.69 -3.96
N MET A 68 5.45 -7.08 -4.11
CA MET A 68 4.40 -6.16 -4.57
C MET A 68 4.20 -4.99 -3.60
N THR A 69 4.16 -5.25 -2.30
CA THR A 69 4.03 -4.20 -1.28
C THR A 69 5.23 -3.26 -1.27
N GLU A 70 6.43 -3.78 -1.49
CA GLU A 70 7.67 -2.99 -1.55
C GLU A 70 7.72 -2.11 -2.80
N ILE A 71 7.38 -2.67 -3.97
CA ILE A 71 7.29 -1.92 -5.22
C ILE A 71 6.27 -0.78 -5.09
N PHE A 72 5.09 -1.07 -4.52
CA PHE A 72 4.07 -0.04 -4.28
C PHE A 72 4.62 1.09 -3.40
N ALA A 73 5.27 0.76 -2.29
CA ALA A 73 5.85 1.73 -1.36
C ALA A 73 6.90 2.62 -2.03
N LEU A 74 7.83 2.04 -2.80
CA LEU A 74 8.85 2.79 -3.53
C LEU A 74 8.25 3.69 -4.61
N CYS A 75 7.25 3.19 -5.35
CA CYS A 75 6.54 4.00 -6.35
C CYS A 75 5.77 5.16 -5.70
N LEU A 76 5.14 4.93 -4.55
CA LEU A 76 4.43 5.95 -3.80
C LEU A 76 5.40 7.05 -3.33
N LEU A 77 6.50 6.66 -2.68
CA LEU A 77 7.55 7.59 -2.23
C LEU A 77 8.14 8.40 -3.39
N GLY A 78 8.40 7.75 -4.54
CA GLY A 78 8.89 8.43 -5.73
C GLY A 78 7.92 9.48 -6.27
N ARG A 79 6.62 9.16 -6.33
CA ARG A 79 5.57 10.10 -6.78
C ARG A 79 5.38 11.28 -5.83
N LEU A 80 5.58 11.05 -4.54
CA LEU A 80 5.49 12.09 -3.52
C LEU A 80 6.79 12.90 -3.36
N GLY A 81 7.85 12.55 -4.09
CA GLY A 81 9.15 13.25 -4.01
C GLY A 81 9.95 12.93 -2.75
N TYR A 82 9.58 11.88 -2.01
CA TYR A 82 10.30 11.43 -0.83
C TYR A 82 11.47 10.50 -1.16
N LEU A 83 11.53 9.91 -2.36
CA LEU A 83 12.63 9.02 -2.71
C LEU A 83 13.95 9.82 -2.88
N PRO A 84 15.03 9.49 -2.15
CA PRO A 84 16.31 10.16 -2.30
C PRO A 84 16.93 9.85 -3.66
N GLU A 85 17.76 10.77 -4.17
CA GLU A 85 18.48 10.58 -5.45
C GLU A 85 19.34 9.31 -5.48
N ASP A 86 19.88 8.93 -4.31
CA ASP A 86 20.59 7.69 -4.10
C ASP A 86 19.72 6.72 -3.29
N SER A 87 19.01 5.84 -4.00
CA SER A 87 18.13 4.83 -3.41
C SER A 87 18.87 3.75 -2.62
N SER A 88 20.20 3.63 -2.77
CA SER A 88 21.01 2.72 -1.95
C SER A 88 21.04 3.09 -0.47
N ARG A 89 20.59 4.31 -0.13
CA ARG A 89 20.49 4.82 1.25
C ARG A 89 19.21 4.40 1.98
N ILE A 90 18.36 3.61 1.35
CA ILE A 90 17.17 3.04 1.97
C ILE A 90 17.50 1.59 2.35
N ASP A 91 17.85 1.38 3.63
CA ASP A 91 18.13 0.04 4.15
C ASP A 91 16.85 -0.81 4.22
N ALA A 92 15.81 -0.25 4.85
CA ALA A 92 14.48 -0.84 4.94
C ALA A 92 13.43 0.22 4.63
N VAL A 93 12.54 -0.08 3.67
CA VAL A 93 11.51 0.85 3.20
C VAL A 93 10.57 1.26 4.34
N ASP A 94 10.25 0.34 5.26
CA ASP A 94 9.37 0.63 6.40
C ASP A 94 10.01 1.64 7.35
N ASP A 95 11.26 1.41 7.76
CA ASP A 95 12.00 2.33 8.64
C ASP A 95 12.14 3.72 8.00
N TYR A 96 12.33 3.76 6.69
CA TYR A 96 12.38 5.00 5.93
C TYR A 96 11.03 5.74 5.98
N ILE A 97 9.93 5.03 5.75
CA ILE A 97 8.57 5.59 5.81
C ILE A 97 8.27 6.08 7.23
N GLU A 98 8.51 5.27 8.26
CA GLU A 98 8.27 5.61 9.66
C GLU A 98 9.01 6.87 10.10
N ARG A 99 10.21 7.11 9.55
CA ARG A 99 10.96 8.36 9.76
C ARG A 99 10.29 9.56 9.08
N ILE A 100 9.69 9.39 7.90
CA ILE A 100 8.96 10.47 7.21
C ILE A 100 7.68 10.84 7.97
N ILE A 101 6.93 9.83 8.43
CA ILE A 101 5.62 10.03 9.07
C ILE A 101 5.71 10.27 10.59
N GLU A 102 6.93 10.21 11.14
CA GLU A 102 7.27 10.36 12.56
C GLU A 102 6.45 9.47 13.52
N LYS A 103 6.03 8.29 13.03
CA LYS A 103 5.25 7.31 13.80
C LYS A 103 5.46 5.91 13.23
N ARG A 104 5.06 4.90 14.00
CA ARG A 104 5.11 3.50 13.56
C ARG A 104 3.98 3.16 12.61
N LEU A 105 4.27 2.30 11.63
CA LEU A 105 3.23 1.63 10.84
C LEU A 105 2.46 0.68 11.75
N LYS A 106 1.13 0.68 11.62
CA LYS A 106 0.22 -0.13 12.43
C LYS A 106 0.08 -1.53 11.88
N THR A 107 0.11 -1.70 10.55
CA THR A 107 0.02 -3.01 9.91
C THR A 107 1.32 -3.75 10.18
N PRO A 108 1.31 -4.78 11.04
CA PRO A 108 2.50 -5.61 11.18
C PRO A 108 2.71 -6.29 9.83
N ARG A 109 3.97 -6.33 9.35
CA ARG A 109 4.36 -7.20 8.23
C ARG A 109 4.24 -8.68 8.66
N LEU A 110 3.00 -9.14 8.85
CA LEU A 110 2.69 -10.52 9.15
C LEU A 110 3.03 -11.40 7.95
N LEU A 111 3.16 -10.83 6.74
CA LEU A 111 3.69 -11.54 5.57
C LEU A 111 4.93 -12.37 5.90
N THR A 112 5.92 -11.82 6.61
CA THR A 112 7.15 -12.56 6.94
C THR A 112 6.93 -13.64 8.01
N LYS A 113 5.99 -13.43 8.93
CA LYS A 113 5.63 -14.41 9.98
C LYS A 113 4.69 -15.51 9.49
N LEU A 114 3.95 -15.24 8.42
CA LEU A 114 3.02 -16.17 7.79
C LEU A 114 3.70 -17.06 6.76
N LEU A 115 4.99 -16.86 6.43
CA LEU A 115 5.81 -17.71 5.54
C LEU A 115 6.36 -18.97 6.22
N ALA A 116 6.11 -19.15 7.52
CA ALA A 116 6.45 -20.34 8.31
C ALA A 116 5.39 -21.43 8.18
#